data_AF-A0A7C9FRS7-F1
#
_entry.id   AF-A0A7C9FRS7-F1
#
_cell.length_a   1.000
_cell.length_b   1.000
_cell.length_c   1.000
_cell.angle_alpha   90.00
_cell.angle_beta   90.00
_cell.angle_gamma   90.00
#
_symmetry.space_group_name_H-M   'P 1'
#
loop_
_entity.id
_entity.type
_entity.pdbx_description
1 polymer ?
#
loop_
_entity_poly.entity_id
_entity_poly.type
_entity_poly.pdbx_seq_one_letter_code
_entity_poly.pdbx_strand_id
1 'polypeptide(L)' 'MENQDKVYFVSLGGGQYFKREGASVTIVSVYDFNPSIERTGFQARYIEGTHSRPCTEQEFDSAVEKVLGILGVGVPVAA' A
#
# COMPACT_ATOMS: atom_id res chain seq x y z
N MET A 1 -15.05 -5.29 -16.02
CA MET A 1 -14.28 -6.48 -15.59
C MET A 1 -13.64 -6.13 -14.28
N GLU A 2 -14.21 -6.64 -13.19
CA GLU A 2 -13.75 -6.40 -11.83
C GLU A 2 -12.37 -7.03 -11.64
N ASN A 3 -11.47 -6.30 -10.99
CA ASN A 3 -10.03 -6.55 -10.97
C ASN A 3 -9.70 -7.66 -9.95
N GLN A 4 -10.08 -8.90 -10.26
CA GLN A 4 -10.05 -10.06 -9.35
C GLN A 4 -8.65 -10.48 -8.88
N ASP A 5 -7.58 -9.89 -9.40
CA ASP A 5 -6.19 -10.21 -9.04
C ASP A 5 -5.56 -9.24 -8.03
N LYS A 6 -6.33 -8.26 -7.53
CA LYS A 6 -5.84 -7.32 -6.51
C LYS A 6 -6.06 -7.86 -5.12
N VAL A 7 -5.01 -7.89 -4.31
CA VAL A 7 -5.11 -8.24 -2.88
C VAL A 7 -4.45 -7.18 -2.03
N TYR A 8 -5.15 -6.76 -0.98
CA TYR A 8 -4.78 -5.64 -0.12
C TYR A 8 -4.49 -6.12 1.31
N PHE A 9 -3.39 -5.65 1.88
CA PHE A 9 -2.99 -5.98 3.25
C PHE A 9 -2.44 -4.76 3.98
N VAL A 10 -2.48 -4.81 5.31
CA VAL A 10 -1.86 -3.82 6.20
C VAL A 10 -1.08 -4.55 7.30
N SER A 11 0.08 -4.02 7.67
CA SER A 11 0.85 -4.52 8.82
C SER A 11 0.04 -4.40 10.11
N LEU A 12 0.16 -5.39 11.01
CA LEU A 12 -0.50 -5.37 12.32
C LEU A 12 0.03 -4.27 13.24
N GLY A 13 1.29 -3.87 13.06
CA GLY A 13 1.85 -2.69 13.73
C GLY A 13 1.24 -1.36 13.26
N GLY A 14 0.38 -1.40 12.23
CA GLY A 14 -0.04 -0.22 11.49
C GLY A 14 1.11 0.35 10.65
N GLY A 15 0.82 1.37 9.85
CA GLY A 15 1.87 2.16 9.22
C GLY A 15 2.36 1.68 7.85
N GLN A 16 2.10 0.43 7.45
CA GLN A 16 2.46 -0.08 6.12
C GLN A 16 1.30 -0.80 5.45
N TYR A 17 0.99 -0.40 4.21
CA TYR A 17 -0.05 -0.97 3.38
C TYR A 17 0.55 -1.59 2.13
N PHE A 18 -0.07 -2.67 1.67
CA PHE A 18 0.41 -3.47 0.55
C PHE A 18 -0.73 -3.71 -0.42
N LYS A 19 -0.47 -3.49 -1.71
CA LYS A 19 -1.34 -3.90 -2.80
C LYS A 19 -0.57 -4.86 -3.69
N ARG A 20 -1.01 -6.11 -3.76
CA ARG A 20 -0.48 -7.10 -4.71
C ARG A 20 -1.35 -7.10 -5.97
N GLU A 21 -0.70 -7.03 -7.12
CA GLU A 21 -1.31 -7.16 -8.45
C GLU A 21 -0.48 -8.14 -9.27
N GLY A 22 -0.92 -9.40 -9.34
CA GLY A 22 -0.16 -10.49 -9.96
C GLY A 22 1.21 -10.70 -9.30
N ALA A 23 2.27 -10.36 -10.04
CA ALA A 23 3.67 -10.45 -9.62
C ALA A 23 4.26 -9.10 -9.16
N SER A 24 3.46 -8.05 -9.02
CA SER A 24 3.88 -6.75 -8.47
C SER A 24 3.30 -6.54 -7.08
N VAL A 25 4.04 -5.81 -6.24
CA VAL A 25 3.53 -5.24 -4.98
C VAL A 25 3.80 -3.74 -4.97
N THR A 26 2.80 -2.98 -4.58
CA THR A 26 2.95 -1.60 -4.13
C THR A 26 2.97 -1.58 -2.60
N ILE A 27 3.96 -0.94 -2.01
CA ILE A 27 4.14 -0.77 -0.57
C ILE A 27 3.97 0.72 -0.27
N VAL A 28 3.12 1.03 0.71
CA VAL A 28 2.84 2.40 1.16
C VAL A 28 3.20 2.49 2.63
N SER A 29 4.20 3.28 2.96
CA SER A 29 4.65 3.53 4.33
C SER A 29 4.15 4.90 4.78
N VAL A 30 3.26 4.96 5.77
CA VAL A 30 2.67 6.22 6.29
C VAL A 30 3.41 6.77 7.52
N TYR A 31 4.64 6.33 7.77
CA TYR A 31 5.44 6.81 8.89
C TYR A 31 5.99 8.20 8.61
N ASP A 32 5.82 9.15 9.54
CA ASP A 32 6.26 10.54 9.35
C ASP A 32 7.79 10.66 9.15
N PHE A 33 8.57 9.75 9.73
CA PHE A 33 10.03 9.73 9.57
C PHE A 33 10.51 9.15 8.23
N ASN A 34 9.66 8.39 7.53
CA ASN A 34 9.97 7.79 6.23
C ASN A 34 8.68 7.48 5.43
N PRO A 35 7.97 8.52 4.97
CA PRO A 35 6.79 8.35 4.14
C PRO A 35 7.22 7.90 2.74
N SER A 36 6.71 6.77 2.24
CA SER A 36 7.11 6.27 0.93
C SER A 36 5.99 5.52 0.20
N ILE A 37 6.07 5.54 -1.13
CA ILE A 37 5.32 4.66 -2.02
C ILE A 37 6.32 3.98 -2.94
N GLU A 38 6.42 2.66 -2.84
CA GLU A 38 7.39 1.86 -3.57
C GLU A 38 6.69 0.75 -4.36
N ARG A 39 7.14 0.51 -5.59
CA ARG A 39 6.65 -0.61 -6.41
C ARG A 39 7.79 -1.58 -6.66
N THR A 40 7.58 -2.84 -6.31
CA THR A 40 8.58 -3.91 -6.44
C THR A 40 7.94 -5.20 -6.94
N GLY A 41 8.77 -6.18 -7.29
CA GLY A 41 8.31 -7.54 -7.59
C GLY A 41 7.79 -8.24 -6.34
N PHE A 42 6.69 -8.98 -6.47
CA PHE A 42 6.15 -9.80 -5.39
C PHE A 42 7.14 -10.89 -5.01
N GLN A 43 7.44 -10.97 -3.72
CA GLN A 43 8.17 -12.06 -3.11
C GLN A 43 7.33 -12.53 -1.93
N ALA A 44 7.08 -13.84 -1.81
CA ALA A 44 6.21 -14.41 -0.78
C ALA A 44 6.58 -13.95 0.64
N ARG A 45 7.89 -13.75 0.89
CA ARG A 45 8.42 -13.21 2.14
C ARG A 45 7.87 -11.84 2.56
N TYR A 46 7.35 -11.03 1.62
CA TYR A 46 6.73 -9.75 1.96
C TYR A 46 5.40 -9.90 2.70
N ILE A 47 4.69 -11.01 2.53
CA ILE A 47 3.44 -11.30 3.26
C ILE A 47 3.74 -12.19 4.46
N GLU A 48 4.58 -13.21 4.29
CA GLU A 48 4.91 -14.19 5.35
C GLU A 48 5.73 -13.57 6.49
N GLY A 49 6.56 -12.56 6.19
CA GLY A 49 7.37 -11.86 7.19
C GLY A 49 6.68 -10.68 7.85
N THR A 50 5.68 -10.08 7.20
CA THR A 50 4.89 -9.00 7.79
C THR A 50 3.70 -9.62 8.47
N HIS A 51 3.70 -9.64 9.80
CA HIS A 51 2.49 -9.87 10.59
C HIS A 51 1.43 -8.89 10.07
N SER A 52 0.51 -9.35 9.24
CA SER A 52 -0.37 -8.50 8.43
C SER A 52 -1.78 -9.06 8.41
N ARG A 53 -2.76 -8.18 8.19
CA ARG A 53 -4.16 -8.53 8.01
C ARG A 53 -4.64 -8.06 6.63
N PRO A 54 -5.66 -8.70 6.05
CA PRO A 54 -6.39 -8.13 4.93
C PRO A 54 -6.91 -6.73 5.26
N CYS A 55 -6.89 -5.84 4.26
CA CYS A 55 -7.53 -4.53 4.33
C CYS A 55 -8.35 -4.29 3.05
N THR A 56 -9.13 -3.20 3.03
CA THR A 56 -9.89 -2.81 1.83
C THR A 56 -9.04 -1.96 0.88
N GLU A 57 -9.45 -1.87 -0.39
CA GLU A 57 -8.89 -0.92 -1.35
C GLU A 57 -8.99 0.52 -0.82
N GLN A 58 -10.11 0.87 -0.18
CA GLN A 58 -10.31 2.20 0.41
C GLN A 58 -9.32 2.50 1.55
N GLU A 59 -9.00 1.52 2.40
CA GLU A 59 -7.97 1.67 3.44
C GLU A 59 -6.59 1.92 2.82
N PHE A 60 -6.27 1.22 1.72
CA PHE A 60 -5.02 1.41 0.98
C PHE A 60 -4.95 2.78 0.32
N ASP A 61 -6.01 3.21 -0.37
CA ASP A 61 -6.08 4.49 -1.06
C ASP A 61 -5.98 5.67 -0.07
N SER A 62 -6.64 5.56 1.09
CA SER A 62 -6.51 6.56 2.17
C SER A 62 -5.07 6.67 2.67
N ALA A 63 -4.33 5.55 2.72
CA ALA A 63 -2.92 5.55 3.09
C ALA A 63 -2.06 6.23 2.00
N VAL A 64 -2.35 5.99 0.73
CA VAL A 64 -1.69 6.68 -0.40
C VAL A 64 -1.90 8.19 -0.30
N GLU A 65 -3.14 8.66 -0.13
CA GLU A 65 -3.45 10.08 0.03
C GLU A 65 -2.69 10.70 1.21
N LYS A 66 -2.65 9.99 2.34
CA LYS A 66 -1.88 10.42 3.51
C LYS A 66 -0.40 10.57 3.20
N VAL A 67 0.24 9.58 2.55
CA VAL A 67 1.66 9.66 2.18
C VAL A 67 1.92 10.81 1.21
N LEU A 68 1.07 10.98 0.19
CA LEU A 68 1.19 12.09 -0.76
C LEU A 68 1.09 13.45 -0.05
N GLY A 69 0.18 13.58 0.90
CA GLY A 69 0.06 14.75 1.76
C GLY A 69 1.33 15.03 2.59
N ILE A 70 1.94 13.99 3.19
CA ILE A 70 3.20 14.12 3.94
C ILE A 70 4.36 14.52 3.01
N LEU A 71 4.44 13.93 1.82
CA LEU A 71 5.49 14.22 0.83
C LEU A 71 5.32 15.57 0.15
N GLY A 72 4.20 16.27 0.36
CA GLY A 72 3.89 17.54 -0.31
C GLY A 72 3.68 17.39 -1.82
N VAL A 73 3.45 16.17 -2.30
CA VAL A 73 3.13 15.90 -3.70
C VAL A 73 1.62 16.01 -3.84
N GLY A 74 1.15 16.94 -4.66
CA GLY A 74 -0.29 17.13 -4.88
C GLY A 74 -0.99 15.81 -5.20
N VAL A 75 -2.09 15.54 -4.50
CA VAL A 75 -2.91 14.34 -4.76
C VAL A 75 -3.38 14.43 -6.21
N PRO A 76 -3.10 13.43 -7.08
CA PRO A 76 -3.66 13.44 -8.42
C PRO A 76 -5.17 13.34 -8.28
N VAL A 77 -5.85 14.46 -8.50
CA VAL A 77 -7.31 14.49 -8.65
C VAL A 77 -7.61 13.65 -9.87
N ALA A 78 -8.27 12.51 -9.68
CA ALA A 78 -8.80 11.72 -10.78
C ALA A 78 -9.77 12.62 -11.56
N ALA A 79 -9.42 12.93 -12.81
CA ALA A 79 -10.27 13.61 -13.77
C ALA A 79 -11.26 12.63 -14.42
#